data_AF-A0A2E2BXZ3-F1
#
_entry.id   AF-A0A2E2BXZ3-F1
#
_cell.length_a   1.000
_cell.length_b   1.000
_cell.length_c   1.000
_cell.angle_alpha   90.00
_cell.angle_beta   90.00
_cell.angle_gamma   90.00
#
_symmetry.space_group_name_H-M   'P 1'
#
loop_
_entity.id
_entity.type
_entity.pdbx_description
1 polymer ?
#
loop_
_entity_poly.entity_id
_entity_poly.type
_entity_poly.pdbx_seq_one_letter_code
_entity_poly.pdbx_strand_id
1 'polypeptide(L)'
;MDHKQESNEKNELLPFNRNTKTGTESGQSALEFPEAIKNGYTNLLTIEDEYEGLTSGEASHDVEQCNELLMKQEQQIQQLVRKLNQEKSKLERLKGDLEEAEVCQAMAQSYEAAITGWREMIQIFEAHYQSTLQSQQGFSIAEQAWDDLKHVEQQAITELENKTRWEVIHTPYGSTTVPKQEGLLPDEITVEVLGDYLPVSLRTETARLALTQCQQGTATFAVSCL
;
A
#
# COMPACT_ATOMS: atom_id res chain seq x y z
N MET A 1 -40.73 -8.52 -48.36
CA MET A 1 -42.09 -9.08 -48.46
C MET A 1 -42.52 -8.89 -49.91
N ASP A 2 -42.10 -9.81 -50.78
CA ASP A 2 -42.47 -9.82 -52.20
C ASP A 2 -43.25 -11.09 -52.46
N HIS A 3 -44.57 -10.97 -52.56
CA HIS A 3 -45.44 -12.03 -53.02
C HIS A 3 -45.24 -12.21 -54.53
N LYS A 4 -44.54 -13.28 -54.93
CA LYS A 4 -44.65 -13.82 -56.29
C LYS A 4 -45.69 -14.93 -56.29
N GLN A 5 -46.80 -14.62 -56.94
CA GLN A 5 -47.89 -15.50 -57.28
C GLN A 5 -47.51 -16.21 -58.59
N GLU A 6 -47.13 -17.48 -58.53
CA GLU A 6 -46.96 -18.31 -59.72
C GLU A 6 -48.31 -18.90 -60.12
N SER A 7 -48.99 -18.20 -61.02
CA SER A 7 -50.10 -18.74 -61.79
C SER A 7 -49.59 -19.18 -63.16
N ASN A 8 -49.54 -20.49 -63.42
CA ASN A 8 -49.69 -21.07 -64.76
C ASN A 8 -49.76 -22.61 -64.68
N GLU A 9 -50.86 -23.15 -64.16
CA GLU A 9 -51.26 -24.50 -64.51
C GLU A 9 -51.81 -24.48 -65.94
N LYS A 10 -50.99 -24.92 -66.89
CA LYS A 10 -51.49 -25.36 -68.19
C LYS A 10 -52.23 -26.68 -67.97
N ASN A 11 -53.56 -26.59 -67.92
CA ASN A 11 -54.46 -27.73 -68.11
C ASN A 11 -54.31 -28.25 -69.55
N GLU A 12 -53.30 -29.09 -69.79
CA GLU A 12 -53.27 -29.95 -70.98
C GLU A 12 -54.20 -31.14 -70.74
N LEU A 13 -55.50 -30.90 -70.93
CA LEU A 13 -56.49 -31.95 -71.06
C LEU A 13 -56.24 -32.73 -72.36
N LEU A 14 -55.95 -34.03 -72.24
CA LEU A 14 -55.80 -34.95 -73.34
C LEU A 14 -57.11 -35.07 -74.17
N PRO A 15 -57.02 -35.22 -75.51
CA PRO A 15 -58.18 -35.13 -76.39
C PRO A 15 -58.83 -36.49 -76.61
N PHE A 16 -59.70 -36.94 -75.70
CA PHE A 16 -60.63 -38.03 -76.02
C PHE A 16 -62.00 -37.46 -76.37
N ASN A 17 -62.13 -37.15 -77.65
CA ASN A 17 -63.35 -36.75 -78.33
C ASN A 17 -64.36 -37.91 -78.30
N ARG A 18 -65.41 -37.80 -77.48
CA ARG A 18 -66.50 -38.80 -77.43
C ARG A 18 -67.66 -38.33 -78.30
N ASN A 19 -67.55 -38.58 -79.61
CA ASN A 19 -68.70 -38.49 -80.51
C ASN A 19 -69.66 -39.66 -80.25
N THR A 20 -70.78 -39.39 -79.59
CA THR A 20 -71.92 -40.29 -79.53
C THR A 20 -72.78 -40.13 -80.78
N LYS A 21 -72.85 -41.15 -81.64
CA LYS A 21 -74.03 -41.47 -82.45
C LYS A 21 -73.93 -42.86 -83.11
N THR A 22 -74.92 -43.69 -82.74
CA THR A 22 -75.64 -44.72 -83.53
C THR A 22 -74.91 -45.91 -84.13
N GLY A 23 -75.42 -47.11 -83.78
CA GLY A 23 -75.18 -48.34 -84.55
C GLY A 23 -75.57 -49.61 -83.77
N THR A 24 -76.87 -49.92 -83.75
CA THR A 24 -77.39 -51.21 -83.31
C THR A 24 -76.99 -52.28 -84.31
N GLU A 25 -76.33 -53.36 -83.88
CA GLU A 25 -76.37 -54.64 -84.60
C GLU A 25 -76.07 -55.81 -83.65
N SER A 26 -77.03 -56.74 -83.60
CA SER A 26 -77.02 -58.00 -82.89
C SER A 26 -76.23 -59.06 -83.66
N GLY A 27 -75.32 -59.77 -83.00
CA GLY A 27 -74.70 -60.97 -83.56
C GLY A 27 -73.87 -61.71 -82.52
N GLN A 28 -74.42 -62.79 -81.99
CA GLN A 28 -73.68 -63.76 -81.18
C GLN A 28 -72.56 -64.36 -82.02
N SER A 29 -71.31 -64.12 -81.63
CA SER A 29 -70.13 -64.84 -82.09
C SER A 29 -69.23 -65.03 -80.89
N ALA A 30 -69.04 -66.29 -80.48
CA ALA A 30 -67.99 -66.66 -79.55
C ALA A 30 -66.64 -66.49 -80.28
N LEU A 31 -66.13 -65.26 -80.26
CA LEU A 31 -64.79 -64.93 -80.74
C LEU A 31 -63.82 -65.26 -79.62
N GLU A 32 -63.09 -66.36 -79.77
CA GLU A 32 -61.83 -66.56 -79.05
C GLU A 32 -60.94 -65.33 -79.32
N PHE A 33 -60.56 -64.62 -78.25
CA PHE A 33 -59.69 -63.47 -78.35
C PHE A 33 -58.36 -63.90 -79.00
N PRO A 34 -57.86 -63.18 -80.02
CA PRO A 34 -56.57 -63.49 -80.65
C PRO A 34 -55.45 -63.60 -79.60
N GLU A 35 -54.63 -64.66 -79.65
CA GLU A 35 -53.54 -64.89 -78.69
C GLU A 35 -52.58 -63.71 -78.56
N ALA A 36 -52.38 -62.95 -79.65
CA ALA A 36 -51.58 -61.73 -79.65
C ALA A 36 -52.16 -60.63 -78.75
N ILE A 37 -53.49 -60.51 -78.67
CA ILE A 37 -54.18 -59.55 -77.80
C ILE A 37 -54.18 -60.06 -76.36
N LYS A 38 -54.32 -61.37 -76.15
CA LYS A 38 -54.23 -61.99 -74.82
C LYS A 38 -52.83 -61.83 -74.24
N ASN A 39 -51.79 -62.08 -75.03
CA ASN A 39 -50.39 -61.89 -74.66
C ASN A 39 -50.04 -60.39 -74.49
N GLY A 40 -50.61 -59.53 -75.33
CA GLY A 40 -50.50 -58.08 -75.15
C GLY A 40 -51.12 -57.59 -73.84
N TYR A 41 -52.27 -58.15 -73.46
CA TYR A 41 -52.96 -57.84 -72.21
C TYR A 41 -52.21 -58.37 -70.99
N THR A 42 -51.67 -59.59 -71.04
CA THR A 42 -50.82 -60.11 -69.96
C THR A 42 -49.52 -59.34 -69.84
N ASN A 43 -48.91 -58.94 -70.96
CA ASN A 43 -47.71 -58.11 -70.95
C ASN A 43 -47.98 -56.71 -70.38
N LEU A 44 -49.15 -56.14 -70.66
CA LEU A 44 -49.59 -54.88 -70.05
C LEU A 44 -49.82 -55.01 -68.54
N LEU A 45 -50.46 -56.11 -68.09
CA LEU A 45 -50.63 -56.39 -66.66
C LEU A 45 -49.28 -56.58 -65.94
N THR A 46 -48.33 -57.30 -66.55
CA THR A 46 -46.99 -57.45 -65.97
C THR A 46 -46.20 -56.15 -65.96
N ILE A 47 -46.40 -55.25 -66.93
CA ILE A 47 -45.80 -53.92 -66.89
C ILE A 47 -46.42 -53.10 -65.75
N GLU A 48 -47.72 -53.22 -65.49
CA GLU A 48 -48.40 -52.55 -64.38
C GLU A 48 -47.87 -53.02 -63.01
N ASP A 49 -47.58 -54.32 -62.87
CA ASP A 49 -46.92 -54.91 -61.68
C ASP A 49 -45.43 -54.51 -61.57
N GLU A 50 -44.72 -54.31 -62.69
CA GLU A 50 -43.31 -53.87 -62.71
C GLU A 50 -43.14 -52.37 -62.37
N TYR A 51 -44.21 -51.58 -62.39
CA TYR A 51 -44.24 -50.18 -61.92
C TYR A 51 -44.56 -50.06 -60.41
N GLU A 52 -44.29 -51.09 -59.60
CA GLU A 52 -44.11 -50.96 -58.14
C GLU A 52 -42.82 -50.18 -57.80
N GLY A 53 -42.69 -48.97 -58.32
CA GLY A 53 -41.75 -47.98 -57.82
C GLY A 53 -42.36 -47.29 -56.60
N LEU A 54 -41.69 -47.40 -55.45
CA LEU A 54 -42.03 -46.78 -54.15
C LEU A 54 -43.53 -46.73 -53.90
N THR A 55 -44.04 -47.76 -53.21
CA THR A 55 -45.45 -47.78 -52.82
C THR A 55 -45.80 -46.48 -52.09
N SER A 56 -47.01 -45.95 -52.31
CA SER A 56 -47.45 -44.69 -51.66
C SER A 56 -47.28 -44.72 -50.13
N GLY A 57 -47.25 -45.91 -49.53
CA GLY A 57 -46.96 -46.13 -48.11
C GLY A 57 -45.49 -45.89 -47.76
N GLU A 58 -44.55 -46.40 -48.55
CA GLU A 58 -43.10 -46.17 -48.36
C GLU A 58 -42.75 -44.70 -48.53
N ALA A 59 -43.27 -44.03 -49.57
CA ALA A 59 -43.06 -42.59 -49.76
C ALA A 59 -43.64 -41.74 -48.62
N SER A 60 -44.82 -42.12 -48.08
CA SER A 60 -45.42 -41.43 -46.93
C SER A 60 -44.60 -41.65 -45.66
N HIS A 61 -44.09 -42.87 -45.47
CA HIS A 61 -43.25 -43.21 -44.33
C HIS A 61 -41.92 -42.45 -44.35
N ASP A 62 -41.27 -42.36 -45.51
CA ASP A 62 -40.03 -41.60 -45.68
C ASP A 62 -40.22 -40.10 -45.41
N VAL A 63 -41.35 -39.53 -45.86
CA VAL A 63 -41.71 -38.13 -45.58
C VAL A 63 -41.94 -37.92 -44.08
N GLU A 64 -42.61 -38.86 -43.40
CA GLU A 64 -42.83 -38.81 -41.95
C GLU A 64 -41.50 -38.88 -41.19
N GLN A 65 -40.60 -39.81 -41.56
CA GLN A 65 -39.25 -39.90 -40.98
C GLN A 65 -38.43 -38.63 -41.20
N CYS A 66 -38.47 -38.05 -42.40
CA CYS A 66 -37.78 -36.79 -42.70
C CYS A 66 -38.31 -35.64 -41.84
N ASN A 67 -39.63 -35.55 -41.66
CA ASN A 67 -40.25 -34.53 -40.81
C ASN A 67 -39.85 -34.71 -39.34
N GLU A 68 -39.80 -35.95 -38.82
CA GLU A 68 -39.31 -36.20 -37.48
C GLU A 68 -37.84 -35.80 -37.29
N LEU A 69 -36.98 -36.11 -38.26
CA LEU A 69 -35.57 -35.73 -38.24
C LEU A 69 -35.41 -34.21 -38.27
N LEU A 70 -36.20 -33.52 -39.11
CA LEU A 70 -36.19 -32.06 -39.19
C LEU A 70 -36.62 -31.44 -37.85
N MET A 71 -37.69 -31.95 -37.23
CA MET A 71 -38.13 -31.49 -35.91
C MET A 71 -37.07 -31.71 -34.82
N LYS A 72 -36.39 -32.87 -34.83
CA LYS A 72 -35.28 -33.16 -33.90
C LYS A 72 -34.11 -32.20 -34.12
N GLN A 73 -33.73 -31.93 -35.37
CA GLN A 73 -32.67 -30.98 -35.69
C GLN A 73 -33.03 -29.55 -35.30
N GLU A 74 -34.28 -29.13 -35.54
CA GLU A 74 -34.73 -27.80 -35.15
C GLU A 74 -34.69 -27.61 -33.62
N GLN A 75 -35.12 -28.62 -32.86
CA GLN A 75 -35.00 -28.62 -31.41
C GLN A 75 -33.53 -28.54 -30.95
N GLN A 76 -32.62 -29.29 -31.59
CA GLN A 76 -31.19 -29.23 -31.29
C GLN A 76 -30.61 -27.84 -31.58
N ILE A 77 -30.97 -27.23 -32.72
CA ILE A 77 -30.55 -25.86 -33.07
C ILE A 77 -31.05 -24.87 -32.02
N GLN A 78 -32.32 -24.96 -31.61
CA GLN A 78 -32.86 -24.08 -30.59
C GLN A 78 -32.14 -24.23 -29.24
N GLN A 79 -31.78 -25.46 -28.85
CA GLN A 79 -31.00 -25.70 -27.63
C GLN A 79 -29.59 -25.11 -27.73
N LEU A 80 -28.92 -25.27 -28.88
CA LEU A 80 -27.60 -24.71 -29.12
C LEU A 80 -27.63 -23.18 -29.12
N VAL A 81 -28.64 -22.55 -29.71
CA VAL A 81 -28.83 -21.09 -29.68
C VAL A 81 -28.98 -20.59 -28.25
N ARG A 82 -29.75 -21.29 -27.41
CA ARG A 82 -29.89 -20.94 -25.98
C ARG A 82 -28.55 -21.03 -25.24
N LYS A 83 -27.79 -22.10 -25.45
CA LYS A 83 -26.45 -22.26 -24.86
C LYS A 83 -25.49 -21.18 -25.34
N LEU A 84 -25.49 -20.86 -26.63
CA LEU A 84 -24.65 -19.82 -27.21
C LEU A 84 -24.98 -18.46 -26.60
N ASN A 85 -26.26 -18.13 -26.41
CA ASN A 85 -26.67 -16.89 -25.76
C ASN A 85 -26.26 -16.84 -24.27
N GLN A 86 -26.31 -17.98 -23.57
CA GLN A 86 -25.81 -18.07 -22.19
C GLN A 86 -24.30 -17.83 -22.12
N GLU A 87 -23.52 -18.49 -22.97
CA GLU A 87 -22.06 -18.29 -23.02
C GLU A 87 -21.70 -16.87 -23.45
N LYS A 88 -22.43 -16.29 -24.40
CA LYS A 88 -22.27 -14.87 -24.76
C LYS A 88 -22.51 -13.95 -23.56
N SER A 89 -23.57 -14.18 -22.78
CA SER A 89 -23.82 -13.40 -21.57
C SER A 89 -22.73 -13.59 -20.51
N LYS A 90 -22.16 -14.79 -20.36
CA LYS A 90 -21.03 -15.03 -19.44
C LYS A 90 -19.78 -14.30 -19.89
N LEU A 91 -19.50 -14.32 -21.20
CA LEU A 91 -18.36 -13.62 -21.80
C LEU A 91 -18.45 -12.11 -21.56
N GLU A 92 -19.61 -11.49 -21.76
CA GLU A 92 -19.80 -10.06 -21.48
C GLU A 92 -19.58 -9.72 -20.00
N ARG A 93 -20.02 -10.58 -19.07
CA ARG A 93 -19.74 -10.38 -17.64
C ARG A 93 -18.25 -10.47 -17.34
N LEU A 94 -17.58 -11.51 -17.83
CA LEU A 94 -16.13 -11.69 -17.66
C LEU A 94 -15.34 -10.53 -18.25
N LYS A 95 -15.80 -9.96 -19.36
CA LYS A 95 -15.20 -8.76 -19.95
C LYS A 95 -15.35 -7.56 -19.02
N GLY A 96 -16.52 -7.35 -18.43
CA GLY A 96 -16.74 -6.31 -17.42
C GLY A 96 -15.86 -6.49 -16.19
N ASP A 97 -15.76 -7.73 -15.67
CA ASP A 97 -14.89 -8.05 -14.53
C ASP A 97 -13.40 -7.78 -14.85
N LEU A 98 -12.97 -8.07 -16.08
CA LEU A 98 -11.61 -7.78 -16.55
C LEU A 98 -11.35 -6.27 -16.62
N GLU A 99 -12.28 -5.50 -17.18
CA GLU A 99 -12.18 -4.03 -17.25
C GLU A 99 -12.10 -3.42 -15.84
N GLU A 100 -12.88 -3.92 -14.87
CA GLU A 100 -12.81 -3.50 -13.47
C GLU A 100 -11.44 -3.84 -12.84
N ALA A 101 -10.93 -5.05 -13.09
CA ALA A 101 -9.62 -5.48 -12.60
C ALA A 101 -8.48 -4.62 -13.16
N GLU A 102 -8.53 -4.25 -14.45
CA GLU A 102 -7.55 -3.34 -15.08
C GLU A 102 -7.57 -1.95 -14.43
N VAL A 103 -8.75 -1.41 -14.14
CA VAL A 103 -8.88 -0.13 -13.40
C VAL A 103 -8.29 -0.25 -12.00
N CYS A 104 -8.57 -1.34 -11.28
CA CYS A 104 -8.01 -1.58 -9.95
C CYS A 104 -6.48 -1.69 -9.98
N GLN A 105 -5.93 -2.35 -11.00
CA GLN A 105 -4.48 -2.42 -11.19
C GLN A 105 -3.87 -1.05 -11.46
N ALA A 106 -4.49 -0.23 -12.33
CA ALA A 106 -4.02 1.12 -12.60
C ALA A 106 -4.06 2.02 -11.34
N MET A 107 -5.11 1.90 -10.54
CA MET A 107 -5.19 2.59 -9.24
C MET A 107 -4.09 2.11 -8.29
N ALA A 108 -3.84 0.80 -8.17
CA ALA A 108 -2.78 0.27 -7.33
C ALA A 108 -1.40 0.83 -7.73
N GLN A 109 -1.09 0.87 -9.04
CA GLN A 109 0.15 1.47 -9.55
C GLN A 109 0.26 2.96 -9.21
N SER A 110 -0.86 3.70 -9.27
CA SER A 110 -0.88 5.12 -8.88
C SER A 110 -0.57 5.32 -7.39
N TYR A 111 -1.08 4.42 -6.53
CA TYR A 111 -0.79 4.45 -5.10
C TYR A 111 0.66 4.06 -4.80
N GLU A 112 1.21 3.06 -5.50
CA GLU A 112 2.63 2.71 -5.38
C GLU A 112 3.54 3.88 -5.77
N ALA A 113 3.21 4.59 -6.86
CA ALA A 113 3.94 5.79 -7.26
C ALA A 113 3.84 6.90 -6.20
N ALA A 114 2.65 7.13 -5.64
CA ALA A 114 2.44 8.11 -4.57
C ALA A 114 3.24 7.77 -3.30
N ILE A 115 3.21 6.49 -2.88
CA ILE A 115 3.97 6.01 -1.72
C ILE A 115 5.48 6.20 -1.95
N THR A 116 5.96 5.92 -3.16
CA THR A 116 7.37 6.11 -3.53
C THR A 116 7.75 7.59 -3.43
N GLY A 117 6.94 8.48 -3.99
CA GLY A 117 7.17 9.93 -3.88
C GLY A 117 7.13 10.44 -2.43
N TRP A 118 6.23 9.91 -1.59
CA TRP A 118 6.20 10.25 -0.16
C TRP A 118 7.45 9.77 0.58
N ARG A 119 7.96 8.58 0.27
CA ARG A 119 9.21 8.08 0.85
C ARG A 119 10.40 8.94 0.47
N GLU A 120 10.50 9.34 -0.79
CA GLU A 120 11.54 10.28 -1.25
C GLU A 120 11.45 11.61 -0.52
N MET A 121 10.24 12.16 -0.36
CA MET A 121 10.04 13.42 0.37
C MET A 121 10.45 13.32 1.84
N ILE A 122 10.12 12.21 2.51
CA ILE A 122 10.55 11.95 3.89
C ILE A 122 12.08 11.94 3.99
N GLN A 123 12.76 11.27 3.06
CA GLN A 123 14.23 11.24 3.03
C GLN A 123 14.83 12.64 2.84
N ILE A 124 14.22 13.47 1.97
CA ILE A 124 14.63 14.87 1.78
C ILE A 124 14.45 15.67 3.08
N PHE A 125 13.31 15.51 3.75
CA PHE A 125 13.05 16.19 5.03
C PHE A 125 14.00 15.74 6.13
N GLU A 126 14.30 14.43 6.23
CA GLU A 126 15.28 13.91 7.18
C GLU A 126 16.68 14.47 6.92
N ALA A 127 17.12 14.52 5.65
CA ALA A 127 18.40 15.10 5.29
C ALA A 127 18.46 16.61 5.65
N HIS A 128 17.39 17.35 5.39
CA HIS A 128 17.31 18.76 5.78
C HIS A 128 17.32 18.94 7.30
N TYR A 129 16.61 18.09 8.04
CA TYR A 129 16.58 18.12 9.50
C TYR A 129 17.96 17.84 10.10
N GLN A 130 18.66 16.80 9.62
CA GLN A 130 20.02 16.48 10.06
C GLN A 130 21.01 17.62 9.76
N SER A 131 20.94 18.23 8.57
CA SER A 131 21.74 19.41 8.21
C SER A 131 21.47 20.59 9.15
N THR A 132 20.21 20.80 9.54
CA THR A 132 19.82 21.87 10.47
C THR A 132 20.33 21.61 11.89
N LEU A 133 20.27 20.36 12.36
CA LEU A 133 20.85 19.97 13.65
C LEU A 133 22.37 20.21 13.70
N GLN A 134 23.08 19.85 12.63
CA GLN A 134 24.53 20.08 12.55
C GLN A 134 24.87 21.58 12.57
N SER A 135 24.07 22.44 11.93
CA SER A 135 24.30 23.89 11.97
C SER A 135 23.97 24.50 13.34
N GLN A 136 22.99 23.96 14.06
CA GLN A 136 22.67 24.38 15.44
C GLN A 136 23.74 23.98 16.46
N GLN A 137 24.54 22.95 16.19
CA GLN A 137 25.63 22.52 17.08
C GLN A 137 26.70 23.61 17.28
N GLY A 138 26.91 24.48 16.28
CA GLY A 138 27.77 25.65 16.41
C GLY A 138 27.25 26.70 17.41
N PHE A 139 25.93 26.84 17.55
CA PHE A 139 25.33 27.76 18.53
C PHE A 139 25.51 27.27 19.96
N SER A 140 25.43 25.96 20.21
CA SER A 140 25.70 25.38 21.54
C SER A 140 27.16 25.58 21.97
N ILE A 141 28.12 25.46 21.05
CA ILE A 141 29.54 25.73 21.35
C ILE A 141 29.76 27.23 21.61
N ALA A 142 29.09 28.11 20.87
CA ALA A 142 29.17 29.55 21.08
C ALA A 142 28.54 29.99 22.42
N GLU A 143 27.43 29.39 22.83
CA GLU A 143 26.82 29.62 24.15
C GLU A 143 27.74 29.14 25.27
N GLN A 144 28.34 27.96 25.14
CA GLN A 144 29.26 27.44 26.15
C GLN A 144 30.54 28.29 26.25
N ALA A 145 31.09 28.74 25.12
CA ALA A 145 32.22 29.67 25.10
C ALA A 145 31.86 31.04 25.73
N TRP A 146 30.60 31.47 25.61
CA TRP A 146 30.12 32.71 26.21
C TRP A 146 30.01 32.61 27.73
N ASP A 147 29.52 31.50 28.25
CA ASP A 147 29.45 31.25 29.70
C ASP A 147 30.85 31.05 30.31
N ASP A 148 31.78 30.40 29.59
CA ASP A 148 33.19 30.34 29.99
C ASP A 148 33.82 31.74 30.06
N LEU A 149 33.54 32.61 29.09
CA LEU A 149 34.02 34.01 29.08
C LEU A 149 33.50 34.81 30.28
N LYS A 150 32.22 34.67 30.61
CA LYS A 150 31.64 35.31 31.82
C LYS A 150 32.26 34.78 33.10
N HIS A 151 32.54 33.49 33.18
CA HIS A 151 33.20 32.90 34.34
C HIS A 151 34.61 33.47 34.53
N VAL A 152 35.38 33.59 33.44
CA VAL A 152 36.71 34.22 33.46
C VAL A 152 36.62 35.69 33.87
N GLU A 153 35.63 36.43 33.37
CA GLU A 153 35.38 37.82 33.76
C GLU A 153 35.07 37.95 35.26
N GLN A 154 34.16 37.12 35.78
CA GLN A 154 33.79 37.12 37.20
C GLN A 154 34.98 36.75 38.10
N GLN A 155 35.81 35.80 37.66
CA GLN A 155 37.03 35.44 38.36
C GLN A 155 38.05 36.61 38.36
N ALA A 156 38.22 37.29 37.24
CA ALA A 156 39.11 38.45 37.15
C ALA A 156 38.64 39.61 38.05
N ILE A 157 37.33 39.85 38.12
CA ILE A 157 36.74 40.88 39.00
C ILE A 157 36.97 40.52 40.47
N THR A 158 36.70 39.27 40.87
CA THR A 158 36.89 38.84 42.26
C THR A 158 38.37 38.85 42.67
N GLU A 159 39.28 38.45 41.78
CA GLU A 159 40.72 38.60 42.03
C GLU A 159 41.15 40.07 42.16
N LEU A 160 40.58 40.97 41.36
CA LEU A 160 40.86 42.40 41.44
C LEU A 160 40.33 42.98 42.75
N GLU A 161 39.12 42.62 43.17
CA GLU A 161 38.53 43.03 44.45
C GLU A 161 39.35 42.53 45.63
N ASN A 162 39.81 41.27 45.58
CA ASN A 162 40.69 40.71 46.61
C ASN A 162 42.04 41.42 46.66
N LYS A 163 42.65 41.73 45.49
CA LYS A 163 43.91 42.49 45.41
C LYS A 163 43.78 43.95 45.82
N THR A 164 42.58 44.53 45.81
CA THR A 164 42.34 45.96 46.09
C THR A 164 41.69 46.24 47.45
N ARG A 165 41.48 45.22 48.30
CA ARG A 165 40.98 45.44 49.68
C ARG A 165 42.10 45.92 50.61
N TRP A 166 41.99 47.19 51.00
CA TRP A 166 42.85 47.84 52.00
C TRP A 166 42.14 47.89 53.35
N GLU A 167 42.83 47.54 54.43
CA GLU A 167 42.33 47.75 55.80
C GLU A 167 42.92 49.04 56.38
N VAL A 168 42.07 49.81 57.09
CA VAL A 168 42.46 51.06 57.75
C VAL A 168 42.85 50.74 59.18
N ILE A 169 44.11 50.97 59.55
CA ILE A 169 44.58 50.83 60.92
C ILE A 169 44.56 52.22 61.57
N HIS A 170 43.79 52.37 62.65
CA HIS A 170 43.77 53.60 63.44
C HIS A 170 44.88 53.56 64.50
N THR A 171 45.86 54.45 64.39
CA THR A 171 46.90 54.66 65.42
C THR A 171 46.70 56.02 66.11
N PRO A 172 47.22 56.23 67.33
CA PRO A 172 46.92 57.42 68.15
C PRO A 172 47.33 58.78 67.54
N TYR A 173 48.09 58.79 66.44
CA TYR A 173 48.56 60.01 65.77
C TYR A 173 48.31 60.02 64.24
N GLY A 174 47.43 59.15 63.72
CA GLY A 174 47.06 59.13 62.30
C GLY A 174 46.57 57.76 61.81
N SER A 175 45.85 57.73 60.69
CA SER A 175 45.40 56.49 60.03
C SER A 175 46.32 56.12 58.87
N THR A 176 46.79 54.87 58.84
CA THR A 176 47.53 54.30 57.71
C THR A 176 46.75 53.12 57.12
N THR A 177 46.74 53.01 55.79
CA THR A 177 46.12 51.89 55.06
C THR A 177 47.15 50.84 54.72
N VAL A 178 46.87 49.58 55.00
CA VAL A 178 47.75 48.43 54.72
C VAL A 178 46.97 47.40 53.90
N PRO A 179 47.58 46.68 52.93
CA PRO A 179 46.88 45.62 52.22
C PRO A 179 46.40 44.58 53.24
N LYS A 180 45.14 44.15 53.12
CA LYS A 180 44.55 43.13 53.99
C LYS A 180 45.39 41.85 53.90
N GLN A 181 46.10 41.50 54.96
CA GLN A 181 46.81 40.23 55.03
C GLN A 181 45.77 39.13 55.23
N GLU A 182 45.68 38.19 54.29
CA GLU A 182 44.91 36.97 54.46
C GLU A 182 45.47 36.20 55.66
N GLY A 183 44.62 35.99 56.67
CA GLY A 183 44.97 35.31 57.91
C GLY A 183 45.30 33.85 57.66
N LEU A 184 46.58 33.56 57.47
CA LEU A 184 47.19 32.35 58.01
C LEU A 184 47.70 32.73 59.40
N LEU A 185 47.17 32.08 60.45
CA LEU A 185 47.78 32.15 61.77
C LEU A 185 49.27 31.80 61.61
N PRO A 186 50.22 32.61 62.13
CA PRO A 186 51.59 32.17 62.16
C PRO A 186 51.70 30.95 63.09
N ASP A 187 52.16 29.82 62.53
CA ASP A 187 52.40 28.57 63.28
C ASP A 187 53.45 28.74 64.38
N GLU A 188 54.20 29.85 64.39
CA GLU A 188 55.19 30.17 65.41
C GLU A 188 55.03 31.62 65.89
N ILE A 189 54.83 31.76 67.20
CA ILE A 189 54.91 33.05 67.91
C ILE A 189 56.20 33.02 68.72
N THR A 190 57.23 33.71 68.24
CA THR A 190 58.50 33.86 68.96
C THR A 190 58.41 35.06 69.90
N VAL A 191 58.46 34.81 71.21
CA VAL A 191 58.45 35.87 72.23
C VAL A 191 59.84 35.96 72.84
N GLU A 192 60.60 37.00 72.47
CA GLU A 192 61.87 37.31 73.11
C GLU A 192 61.63 38.17 74.36
N VAL A 193 61.97 37.64 75.53
CA VAL A 193 61.90 38.35 76.81
C VAL A 193 63.31 38.77 77.22
N LEU A 194 63.61 40.06 77.14
CA LEU A 194 64.89 40.63 77.56
C LEU A 194 64.69 41.38 78.89
N GLY A 195 65.23 40.83 79.98
CA GLY A 195 65.27 41.49 81.29
C GLY A 195 65.14 40.55 82.49
N ASP A 196 65.77 40.94 83.61
CA ASP A 196 65.74 40.19 84.86
C ASP A 196 64.33 40.19 85.49
N TYR A 197 63.69 39.02 85.47
CA TYR A 197 62.58 38.56 86.34
C TYR A 197 61.30 39.43 86.42
N LEU A 198 60.65 39.73 85.31
CA LEU A 198 59.25 40.18 85.30
C LEU A 198 58.31 39.07 84.79
N PRO A 199 57.20 38.75 85.49
CA PRO A 199 56.25 37.75 85.02
C PRO A 199 55.50 38.27 83.78
N VAL A 200 55.68 37.59 82.65
CA VAL A 200 54.97 37.89 81.38
C VAL A 200 53.78 36.95 81.24
N SER A 201 52.59 37.51 80.97
CA SER A 201 51.42 36.73 80.58
C SER A 201 50.86 37.22 79.25
N LEU A 202 50.69 36.30 78.32
CA LEU A 202 50.17 36.55 76.97
C LEU A 202 48.74 36.02 76.90
N ARG A 203 47.81 36.88 76.47
CA ARG A 203 46.39 36.54 76.34
C ARG A 203 46.02 36.56 74.86
N THR A 204 45.57 35.41 74.37
CA THR A 204 44.94 35.28 73.06
C THR A 204 43.42 35.18 73.24
N GLU A 205 42.66 35.16 72.15
CA GLU A 205 41.20 35.06 72.21
C GLU A 205 40.71 33.76 72.86
N THR A 206 41.49 32.66 72.77
CA THR A 206 41.07 31.32 73.21
C THR A 206 41.93 30.72 74.33
N ALA A 207 43.09 31.30 74.63
CA ALA A 207 43.98 30.79 75.67
C ALA A 207 44.85 31.88 76.32
N ARG A 208 45.27 31.59 77.56
CA ARG A 208 46.23 32.38 78.32
C ARG A 208 47.49 31.54 78.57
N LEU A 209 48.63 32.14 78.24
CA LEU A 209 49.97 31.60 78.51
C LEU A 209 50.60 32.43 79.63
N ALA A 210 51.05 31.77 80.70
CA ALA A 210 51.74 32.41 81.82
C ALA A 210 53.10 31.75 82.06
N LEU A 211 54.17 32.54 82.06
CA LEU A 211 55.50 32.05 82.41
C LEU A 211 55.56 31.76 83.91
N THR A 212 55.77 30.50 84.29
CA THR A 212 55.78 30.07 85.70
C THR A 212 57.18 29.84 86.23
N GLN A 213 58.14 29.42 85.40
CA GLN A 213 59.52 29.19 85.80
C GLN A 213 60.48 29.45 84.64
N CYS A 214 61.61 30.09 84.91
CA CYS A 214 62.72 30.23 83.98
C CYS A 214 64.02 29.92 84.72
N GLN A 215 64.69 28.80 84.40
CA GLN A 215 65.97 28.40 85.00
C GLN A 215 66.87 27.77 83.94
N GLN A 216 68.16 28.15 83.95
CA GLN A 216 69.22 27.55 83.11
C GLN A 216 68.83 27.41 81.62
N GLY A 217 68.27 28.48 81.03
CA GLY A 217 67.90 28.50 79.61
C GLY A 217 66.64 27.70 79.26
N THR A 218 65.94 27.14 80.25
CA THR A 218 64.65 26.44 80.05
C THR A 218 63.53 27.26 80.67
N ALA A 219 62.50 27.58 79.88
CA ALA A 219 61.31 28.29 80.32
C ALA A 219 60.10 27.33 80.34
N THR A 220 59.36 27.33 81.44
CA THR A 220 58.14 26.55 81.63
C THR A 220 56.94 27.49 81.68
N PHE A 221 55.95 27.22 80.83
CA PHE A 221 54.73 28.00 80.73
C PHE A 221 53.53 27.16 81.17
N ALA A 222 52.64 27.75 81.97
CA ALA A 222 51.31 27.22 82.20
C ALA A 222 50.37 27.73 81.11
N VAL A 223 49.69 26.79 80.45
CA VAL A 223 48.66 27.08 79.46
C VAL A 223 47.29 26.86 80.10
N SER A 224 46.42 27.87 80.05
CA SER A 224 45.02 27.74 80.45
C SER A 224 44.12 28.20 79.30
N CYS A 225 43.23 27.32 78.83
CA CYS A 225 42.18 27.71 77.89
C CYS A 225 41.16 28.61 78.58
N LEU A 226 40.66 29.62 77.86
CA LEU A 226 39.64 30.56 78.34
C LEU A 226 38.23 30.11 77.98
#